data_AF-A0A366JD42-F1
#
_entry.id   AF-A0A366JD42-F1
#
_cell.length_a   1.000
_cell.length_b   1.000
_cell.length_c   1.000
_cell.angle_alpha   90.00
_cell.angle_beta   90.00
_cell.angle_gamma   90.00
#
_symmetry.space_group_name_H-M   'P 1'
#
loop_
_entity.id
_entity.type
_entity.pdbx_description
1 polymer ?
#
loop_
_entity_poly.entity_id
_entity_poly.type
_entity_poly.pdbx_seq_one_letter_code
_entity_poly.pdbx_strand_id
1 'polypeptide(L)'
;MLDALISNQDRHHENWAVIVESQEGKATFRLCPTYDHAASMGRELLDKERNERLTTKDKNRSIEQFVQKAQSQLYKLKTDKKPMKTVDAFIHAVQKYPAAKKHWLSTLDLLTEVHIKRVFDRIPPDLISDIGRDFAYKVVIENRKRLLKYYE
;
A
#
# COMPACT_ATOMS: atom_id res chain seq x y z
N MET A 1 6.05 -3.02 2.15
CA MET A 1 5.11 -3.91 1.46
C MET A 1 3.68 -3.37 1.57
N LEU A 2 3.10 -3.27 2.77
CA LEU A 2 1.70 -2.85 2.95
C LEU A 2 1.36 -1.52 2.27
N ASP A 3 2.15 -0.45 2.49
CA ASP A 3 1.90 0.86 1.87
C ASP A 3 1.93 0.82 0.34
N ALA A 4 2.75 -0.05 -0.25
CA ALA A 4 2.75 -0.28 -1.69
C ALA A 4 1.49 -1.01 -2.15
N LEU A 5 1.01 -2.00 -1.39
CA LEU A 5 -0.20 -2.75 -1.69
C LEU A 5 -1.45 -1.86 -1.67
N ILE A 6 -1.59 -0.98 -0.68
CA ILE A 6 -2.79 -0.15 -0.50
C ILE A 6 -2.67 1.26 -1.09
N SER A 7 -1.56 1.58 -1.76
CA SER A 7 -1.24 2.93 -2.23
C SER A 7 -1.31 3.99 -1.12
N ASN A 8 -0.73 3.72 0.06
CA ASN A 8 -0.63 4.70 1.12
C ASN A 8 0.39 5.78 0.75
N GLN A 9 -0.03 7.04 0.74
CA GLN A 9 0.80 8.17 0.32
C GLN A 9 1.35 9.02 1.47
N ASP A 10 1.04 8.66 2.71
CA ASP A 10 1.36 9.48 3.87
C ASP A 10 2.10 8.72 4.99
N ARG A 11 2.98 7.78 4.62
CA ARG A 11 3.85 7.08 5.60
C ARG A 11 5.05 7.94 6.01
N HIS A 12 4.83 9.05 6.70
CA HIS A 12 5.91 9.82 7.33
C HIS A 12 6.30 9.21 8.70
N HIS A 13 7.34 9.79 9.32
CA HIS A 13 7.96 9.27 10.54
C HIS A 13 7.07 9.27 11.79
N GLU A 14 5.93 9.95 11.77
CA GLU A 14 4.96 9.94 12.88
C GLU A 14 3.91 8.83 12.70
N ASN A 15 3.77 8.32 11.46
CA ASN A 15 2.81 7.28 11.11
C ASN A 15 3.38 5.86 11.28
N TRP A 16 4.50 5.71 11.98
CA TRP A 16 4.99 4.42 12.47
C TRP A 16 5.89 4.67 13.68
N ALA A 17 6.02 3.65 14.53
CA ALA A 17 6.82 3.78 15.75
C ALA A 17 7.52 2.48 16.10
N VAL A 18 8.57 2.62 16.90
CA VAL A 18 9.21 1.52 17.62
C VAL A 18 8.84 1.67 19.09
N ILE A 19 8.27 0.61 19.66
CA ILE A 19 8.06 0.53 21.10
C ILE A 19 9.40 0.15 21.72
N VAL A 20 9.83 0.95 22.69
CA VAL A 20 11.05 0.73 23.48
C VAL A 20 10.63 0.33 24.88
N GLU A 21 10.95 -0.89 25.25
CA GLU A 21 10.71 -1.41 26.60
C GLU A 21 12.06 -1.50 27.31
N SER A 22 12.12 -1.10 28.58
CA SER A 22 13.31 -1.24 29.42
C SER A 22 12.99 -2.23 30.53
N GLN A 23 13.70 -3.35 30.53
CA GLN A 23 13.65 -4.34 31.62
C GLN A 23 15.06 -4.59 32.13
N GLU A 24 15.25 -4.51 33.44
CA GLU A 24 16.55 -4.76 34.11
C GLU A 24 17.73 -3.97 33.51
N GLY A 25 17.48 -2.74 33.07
CA GLY A 25 18.51 -1.87 32.47
C GLY A 25 18.89 -2.21 31.03
N LYS A 26 18.20 -3.14 30.37
CA LYS A 26 18.36 -3.43 28.93
C LYS A 26 17.15 -2.95 28.14
N ALA A 27 17.42 -2.20 27.08
CA ALA A 27 16.40 -1.76 26.14
C ALA A 27 16.10 -2.88 25.12
N THR A 28 14.83 -3.22 24.96
CA THR A 28 14.33 -4.05 23.86
C THR A 28 13.51 -3.18 22.91
N PHE A 29 13.61 -3.48 21.62
CA PHE A 29 12.98 -2.71 20.55
C PHE A 29 12.05 -3.63 19.77
N ARG A 30 10.81 -3.18 19.57
CA ARG A 30 9.81 -3.89 18.77
C ARG A 30 9.05 -2.89 17.90
N LEU A 31 8.68 -3.30 16.69
CA LEU A 31 7.82 -2.47 15.85
C LEU A 31 6.43 -2.36 16.51
N CYS A 32 5.90 -1.14 16.55
CA CYS A 32 4.50 -0.90 16.91
C CYS A 32 3.59 -1.57 15.85
N PRO A 33 2.41 -2.10 16.23
CA PRO A 33 1.38 -2.45 15.25
C PRO A 33 1.15 -1.30 14.27
N THR A 34 0.91 -1.62 13.00
CA THR A 34 0.75 -0.57 11.99
C THR A 34 -0.52 0.24 12.25
N TYR A 35 -0.44 1.56 12.16
CA TYR A 35 -1.57 2.48 12.33
C TYR A 35 -1.57 3.54 11.21
N ASP A 36 -2.59 4.39 11.25
CA ASP A 36 -2.81 5.51 10.33
C ASP A 36 -2.60 5.19 8.84
N HIS A 37 -3.56 4.44 8.30
CA HIS A 37 -3.59 4.04 6.89
C HIS A 37 -4.60 4.86 6.07
N ALA A 38 -5.14 5.95 6.63
CA ALA A 38 -6.26 6.65 6.04
C ALA A 38 -5.94 7.24 4.67
N ALA A 39 -4.70 7.69 4.44
CA ALA A 39 -4.20 8.23 3.18
C ALA A 39 -3.94 7.18 2.07
N SER A 40 -4.83 6.19 1.96
CA SER A 40 -4.70 5.03 1.07
C SER A 40 -5.92 4.85 0.15
N MET A 41 -5.83 3.90 -0.78
CA MET A 41 -6.95 3.37 -1.57
C MET A 41 -7.81 4.41 -2.32
N GLY A 42 -7.25 5.58 -2.63
CA GLY A 42 -7.96 6.64 -3.34
C GLY A 42 -9.03 7.36 -2.51
N ARG A 43 -8.81 7.54 -1.20
CA ARG A 43 -9.73 8.25 -0.31
C ARG A 43 -10.17 9.63 -0.81
N GLU A 44 -9.29 10.36 -1.49
CA GLU A 44 -9.56 11.71 -2.00
C GLU A 44 -10.48 11.75 -3.24
N LEU A 45 -10.73 10.60 -3.87
CA LEU A 45 -11.53 10.55 -5.10
C LEU A 45 -13.02 10.56 -4.79
N LEU A 46 -13.78 11.33 -5.57
CA LEU A 46 -15.24 11.25 -5.59
C LEU A 46 -15.70 10.04 -6.40
N ASP A 47 -16.89 9.52 -6.11
CA ASP A 47 -17.45 8.34 -6.80
C ASP A 47 -17.58 8.52 -8.31
N LYS A 48 -17.85 9.74 -8.77
CA LYS A 48 -17.85 10.07 -10.19
C LYS A 48 -16.49 9.76 -10.84
N GLU A 49 -15.40 10.17 -10.21
CA GLU A 49 -14.05 9.92 -10.73
C GLU A 49 -13.67 8.44 -10.56
N ARG A 50 -14.04 7.80 -9.45
CA ARG A 50 -13.83 6.36 -9.25
C ARG A 50 -14.49 5.56 -10.36
N ASN A 51 -15.75 5.84 -10.67
CA ASN A 51 -16.50 5.19 -11.74
C ASN A 51 -15.87 5.43 -13.12
N GLU A 52 -15.47 6.68 -13.40
CA GLU A 52 -14.76 7.00 -14.65
C GLU A 52 -13.48 6.16 -14.78
N ARG A 53 -12.65 6.10 -13.74
CA ARG A 53 -11.39 5.33 -13.75
C ARG A 53 -11.60 3.82 -13.88
N LEU A 54 -12.71 3.29 -13.34
CA LEU A 54 -13.08 1.88 -13.45
C LEU A 54 -13.58 1.50 -14.85
N THR A 55 -14.22 2.42 -15.57
CA THR A 55 -14.96 2.14 -16.82
C THR A 55 -14.34 2.77 -18.07
N THR A 56 -13.36 3.66 -17.90
CA THR A 56 -12.74 4.39 -19.00
C THR A 56 -12.01 3.48 -19.98
N LYS A 57 -12.04 3.86 -21.26
CA LYS A 57 -11.20 3.27 -22.32
C LYS A 57 -9.86 4.00 -22.47
N ASP A 58 -9.70 5.17 -21.85
CA ASP A 58 -8.43 5.89 -21.83
C ASP A 58 -7.48 5.27 -20.81
N LYS A 59 -6.46 4.58 -21.33
CA LYS A 59 -5.42 3.94 -20.52
C LYS A 59 -4.72 4.91 -19.56
N ASN A 60 -4.63 6.20 -19.87
CA ASN A 60 -3.99 7.20 -18.99
C ASN A 60 -4.83 7.60 -17.78
N ARG A 61 -6.15 7.34 -17.84
CA ARG A 61 -7.11 7.58 -16.76
C ARG A 61 -7.44 6.31 -15.98
N SER A 62 -7.08 5.14 -16.50
CA SER A 62 -7.29 3.83 -15.88
C SER A 62 -6.74 3.72 -14.45
N ILE A 63 -7.24 2.72 -13.72
CA ILE A 63 -6.80 2.44 -12.36
C ILE A 63 -5.35 1.93 -12.32
N GLU A 64 -4.91 1.21 -13.35
CA GLU A 64 -3.53 0.75 -13.53
C GLU A 64 -2.57 1.94 -13.58
N GLN A 65 -2.98 3.03 -14.23
CA GLN A 65 -2.19 4.26 -14.27
C GLN A 65 -2.32 5.09 -13.01
N PHE A 66 -3.46 5.02 -12.32
CA PHE A 66 -3.66 5.65 -11.01
C PHE A 66 -2.66 5.11 -9.98
N VAL A 67 -2.59 3.78 -9.81
CA VAL A 67 -1.74 3.17 -8.78
C VAL A 67 -0.24 3.40 -9.01
N GLN A 68 0.18 3.59 -10.25
CA GLN A 68 1.56 3.91 -10.62
C GLN A 68 2.01 5.29 -10.12
N LYS A 69 1.06 6.21 -9.90
CA LYS A 69 1.36 7.57 -9.47
C LYS A 69 1.58 7.69 -7.96
N ALA A 70 1.16 6.70 -7.16
CA ALA A 70 1.25 6.75 -5.70
C ALA A 70 2.68 7.01 -5.21
N GLN A 71 2.88 8.17 -4.57
CA GLN A 71 4.15 8.55 -3.96
C GLN A 71 4.19 8.10 -2.51
N SER A 72 5.35 7.66 -2.04
CA SER A 72 5.59 7.46 -0.60
C SER A 72 6.01 8.78 0.05
N GLN A 73 6.33 8.74 1.34
CA GLN A 73 7.07 9.81 2.03
C GLN A 73 8.55 9.42 2.26
N LEU A 74 9.03 8.40 1.53
CA LEU A 74 10.40 7.89 1.66
C LEU A 74 11.26 8.42 0.51
N TYR A 75 12.31 9.15 0.87
CA TYR A 75 13.30 9.68 -0.05
C TYR A 75 14.48 8.72 -0.15
N LYS A 76 14.98 8.47 -1.36
CA LYS A 76 16.12 7.57 -1.56
C LYS A 76 17.41 8.21 -1.02
N LEU A 77 17.60 9.50 -1.31
CA LEU A 77 18.70 10.31 -0.81
C LEU A 77 18.18 11.58 -0.14
N LYS A 78 18.93 12.13 0.82
CA LYS A 78 18.60 13.42 1.47
C LYS A 78 18.52 14.59 0.49
N THR A 79 19.20 14.49 -0.65
CA THR A 79 19.25 15.52 -1.69
C THR A 79 18.11 15.42 -2.70
N ASP A 80 17.31 14.35 -2.66
CA ASP A 80 16.23 14.15 -3.62
C ASP A 80 15.10 15.15 -3.37
N LYS A 81 14.60 15.77 -4.44
CA LYS A 81 13.49 16.73 -4.37
C LYS A 81 12.11 16.07 -4.34
N LYS A 82 12.04 14.76 -4.60
CA LYS A 82 10.79 14.00 -4.68
C LYS A 82 10.96 12.65 -3.97
N PRO A 83 9.93 12.19 -3.24
CA PRO A 83 9.96 10.86 -2.65
C PRO A 83 9.82 9.79 -3.73
N MET A 84 10.25 8.57 -3.39
CA MET A 84 10.07 7.38 -4.22
C MET A 84 8.58 7.06 -4.38
N LYS A 85 8.20 6.38 -5.47
CA LYS A 85 6.89 5.73 -5.55
C LYS A 85 6.81 4.61 -4.51
N THR A 86 5.59 4.26 -4.10
CA THR A 86 5.39 3.27 -3.02
C THR A 86 5.99 1.89 -3.36
N VAL A 87 5.83 1.42 -4.59
CA VAL A 87 6.45 0.16 -5.07
C VAL A 87 7.98 0.29 -5.13
N ASP A 88 8.50 1.40 -5.69
CA ASP A 88 9.95 1.63 -5.78
C ASP A 88 10.60 1.67 -4.39
N ALA A 89 9.93 2.30 -3.41
CA ALA A 89 10.39 2.36 -2.03
C ALA A 89 10.48 0.96 -1.41
N PHE A 90 9.48 0.08 -1.68
CA PHE A 90 9.55 -1.31 -1.24
C PHE A 90 10.72 -2.07 -1.88
N ILE A 91 10.88 -1.97 -3.21
CA ILE A 91 11.97 -2.66 -3.92
C ILE A 91 13.33 -2.16 -3.45
N HIS A 92 13.49 -0.86 -3.27
CA HIS A 92 14.71 -0.27 -2.73
C HIS A 92 15.00 -0.79 -1.31
N ALA A 93 13.99 -0.85 -0.44
CA ALA A 93 14.15 -1.31 0.94
C ALA A 93 14.59 -2.77 1.03
N VAL A 94 14.10 -3.65 0.13
CA VAL A 94 14.44 -5.08 0.16
C VAL A 94 15.61 -5.47 -0.73
N GLN A 95 16.17 -4.53 -1.52
CA GLN A 95 17.24 -4.79 -2.48
C GLN A 95 18.46 -5.48 -1.86
N LYS A 96 18.80 -5.11 -0.61
CA LYS A 96 19.93 -5.68 0.14
C LYS A 96 19.53 -6.81 1.09
N TYR A 97 18.25 -7.18 1.13
CA TYR A 97 17.72 -8.16 2.08
C TYR A 97 16.89 -9.23 1.35
N PRO A 98 17.52 -10.17 0.60
CA PRO A 98 16.82 -11.17 -0.20
C PRO A 98 15.85 -12.04 0.62
N ALA A 99 16.20 -12.38 1.86
CA ALA A 99 15.33 -13.12 2.76
C ALA A 99 14.04 -12.35 3.09
N ALA A 100 14.15 -11.05 3.34
CA ALA A 100 12.99 -10.18 3.58
C ALA A 100 12.16 -10.00 2.31
N LYS A 101 12.80 -9.81 1.14
CA LYS A 101 12.12 -9.76 -0.17
C LYS A 101 11.26 -11.01 -0.36
N LYS A 102 11.86 -12.19 -0.24
CA LYS A 102 11.20 -13.49 -0.42
C LYS A 102 10.06 -13.66 0.58
N HIS A 103 10.30 -13.41 1.87
CA HIS A 103 9.29 -13.54 2.91
C HIS A 103 8.04 -12.71 2.57
N TRP A 104 8.20 -11.41 2.35
CA TRP A 104 7.05 -10.54 2.14
C TRP A 104 6.31 -10.82 0.82
N LEU A 105 7.01 -11.13 -0.27
CA LEU A 105 6.37 -11.47 -1.54
C LEU A 105 5.66 -12.83 -1.48
N SER A 106 6.24 -13.82 -0.79
CA SER A 106 5.55 -15.10 -0.55
C SER A 106 4.28 -14.93 0.29
N THR A 107 4.32 -14.08 1.32
CA THR A 107 3.13 -13.72 2.11
C THR A 107 2.06 -13.04 1.26
N LEU A 108 2.47 -12.15 0.35
CA LEU A 108 1.55 -11.49 -0.58
C LEU A 108 0.94 -12.47 -1.59
N ASP A 109 1.72 -13.45 -2.05
CA ASP A 109 1.25 -14.46 -3.00
C ASP A 109 0.11 -15.31 -2.40
N LEU A 110 0.27 -15.72 -1.13
CA LEU A 110 -0.77 -16.42 -0.36
C LEU A 110 -2.05 -15.58 -0.13
N LEU A 111 -1.95 -14.25 -0.17
CA LEU A 111 -3.09 -13.36 -0.08
C LEU A 111 -3.83 -13.29 -1.43
N THR A 112 -4.68 -14.28 -1.69
CA THR A 112 -5.47 -14.40 -2.93
C THR A 112 -6.51 -13.29 -3.12
N GLU A 113 -7.01 -13.12 -4.36
CA GLU A 113 -8.10 -12.17 -4.64
C GLU A 113 -9.36 -12.46 -3.81
N VAL A 114 -9.66 -13.73 -3.53
CA VAL A 114 -10.79 -14.14 -2.67
C VAL A 114 -10.59 -13.65 -1.24
N HIS A 115 -9.38 -13.79 -0.68
CA HIS A 115 -9.08 -13.25 0.65
C HIS A 115 -9.25 -11.73 0.70
N ILE A 116 -8.77 -11.03 -0.32
CA ILE A 116 -8.86 -9.57 -0.41
C ILE A 116 -10.33 -9.14 -0.55
N LYS A 117 -11.10 -9.75 -1.44
CA LYS A 117 -12.52 -9.45 -1.65
C LYS A 117 -13.34 -9.62 -0.37
N ARG A 118 -13.10 -10.70 0.39
CA ARG A 118 -13.72 -10.93 1.70
C ARG A 118 -13.45 -9.83 2.72
N VAL A 119 -12.30 -9.14 2.66
CA VAL A 119 -12.05 -7.99 3.54
C VAL A 119 -12.99 -6.84 3.19
N PHE A 120 -13.12 -6.53 1.91
CA PHE A 120 -14.01 -5.45 1.42
C PHE A 120 -15.50 -5.78 1.60
N ASP A 121 -15.89 -7.05 1.45
CA ASP A 121 -17.28 -7.49 1.62
C ASP A 121 -17.80 -7.34 3.05
N ARG A 122 -16.90 -7.32 4.04
CA ARG A 122 -17.25 -7.11 5.44
C ARG A 122 -17.49 -5.64 5.79
N ILE A 123 -17.22 -4.71 4.88
CA ILE A 123 -17.45 -3.29 5.14
C ILE A 123 -18.97 -3.02 5.03
N PRO A 124 -19.60 -2.45 6.07
CA PRO A 124 -21.00 -2.07 6.01
C PRO A 124 -21.32 -1.14 4.83
N PRO A 125 -22.45 -1.34 4.11
CA PRO A 125 -22.80 -0.55 2.93
C PRO A 125 -23.11 0.92 3.22
N ASP A 126 -23.40 1.27 4.47
CA ASP A 126 -23.61 2.64 4.95
C ASP A 126 -22.29 3.42 5.19
N LEU A 127 -21.16 2.73 5.28
CA LEU A 127 -19.84 3.37 5.48
C LEU A 127 -19.09 3.67 4.18
N ILE A 128 -19.39 2.94 3.10
CA ILE A 128 -18.75 3.12 1.80
C ILE A 128 -19.73 2.75 0.69
N SER A 129 -19.77 3.56 -0.37
CA SER A 129 -20.53 3.24 -1.57
C SER A 129 -19.97 2.00 -2.26
N ASP A 130 -20.80 1.32 -3.04
CA ASP A 130 -20.38 0.16 -3.83
C ASP A 130 -19.23 0.51 -4.79
N ILE A 131 -19.33 1.68 -5.45
CA ILE A 131 -18.28 2.19 -6.34
C ILE A 131 -16.98 2.45 -5.57
N GLY A 132 -17.07 3.04 -4.37
CA GLY A 132 -15.92 3.27 -3.49
C GLY A 132 -15.23 1.97 -3.11
N ARG A 133 -16.02 0.96 -2.74
CA ARG A 133 -15.54 -0.37 -2.36
C ARG A 133 -14.87 -1.08 -3.53
N ASP A 134 -15.50 -1.07 -4.70
CA ASP A 134 -14.96 -1.69 -5.91
C ASP A 134 -13.68 -1.01 -6.38
N PHE A 135 -13.62 0.32 -6.31
CA PHE A 135 -12.41 1.06 -6.62
C PHE A 135 -11.26 0.70 -5.68
N ALA A 136 -11.50 0.74 -4.36
CA ALA A 136 -10.50 0.41 -3.36
C ALA A 136 -10.01 -1.04 -3.50
N TYR A 137 -10.92 -1.98 -3.74
CA TYR A 137 -10.59 -3.37 -4.06
C TYR A 137 -9.67 -3.46 -5.28
N LYS A 138 -10.03 -2.80 -6.38
CA LYS A 138 -9.23 -2.82 -7.61
C LYS A 138 -7.85 -2.16 -7.44
N VAL A 139 -7.72 -1.12 -6.62
CA VAL A 139 -6.40 -0.54 -6.25
C VAL A 139 -5.49 -1.62 -5.65
N VAL A 140 -6.01 -2.38 -4.67
CA VAL A 140 -5.25 -3.42 -3.99
C VAL A 140 -4.87 -4.55 -4.95
N ILE A 141 -5.81 -4.98 -5.81
CA ILE A 141 -5.55 -6.02 -6.82
C ILE A 141 -4.47 -5.59 -7.81
N GLU A 142 -4.53 -4.37 -8.34
CA GLU A 142 -3.53 -3.90 -9.30
C GLU A 142 -2.15 -3.75 -8.66
N ASN A 143 -2.06 -3.25 -7.43
CA ASN A 143 -0.78 -3.22 -6.73
C ASN A 143 -0.26 -4.60 -6.37
N ARG A 144 -1.13 -5.56 -6.01
CA ARG A 144 -0.72 -6.96 -5.79
C ARG A 144 -0.05 -7.50 -7.06
N LYS A 145 -0.68 -7.35 -8.23
CA LYS A 145 -0.10 -7.76 -9.52
C LYS A 145 1.25 -7.09 -9.76
N ARG A 146 1.37 -5.78 -9.51
CA ARG A 146 2.63 -5.03 -9.69
C ARG A 146 3.74 -5.51 -8.78
N LEU A 147 3.43 -5.82 -7.52
CA LEU A 147 4.41 -6.30 -6.55
C LEU A 147 4.88 -7.73 -6.85
N LEU A 148 3.97 -8.62 -7.26
CA LEU A 148 4.30 -10.01 -7.55
C LEU A 148 5.18 -10.21 -8.80
N LYS A 149 5.26 -9.21 -9.70
CA LYS A 149 6.26 -9.19 -10.78
C LYS A 149 7.70 -9.26 -10.30
N TYR A 150 7.95 -8.95 -9.03
CA TYR A 150 9.27 -9.01 -8.41
C TYR A 150 9.50 -10.28 -7.58
N TYR A 151 8.56 -11.23 -7.58
CA TYR A 151 8.69 -12.44 -6.77
C TYR A 151 9.70 -13.45 -7.35
N GLU A 152 9.87 -13.41 -8.67
CA GLU A 152 10.89 -14.17 -9.42
C GLU A 152 12.32 -13.68 -9.11
#